data_AF-A0A4S2J9J6-F1
#
_entry.id   AF-A0A4S2J9J6-F1
#
_cell.length_a   1.000
_cell.length_b   1.000
_cell.length_c   1.000
_cell.angle_alpha   90.00
_cell.angle_beta   90.00
_cell.angle_gamma   90.00
#
_symmetry.space_group_name_H-M   'P 1'
#
loop_
_entity.id
_entity.type
_entity.pdbx_description
1 polymer ?
#
loop_
_entity_poly.entity_id
_entity_poly.type
_entity_poly.pdbx_seq_one_letter_code
_entity_poly.pdbx_strand_id
1 'polypeptide(L)'
;MVPRKKRSKLWNYFEKLKPKLLKCTTCKKEIKVSYPKYRITIMRKHLIYRHGIFADNDTRTIPDDLKQYYSELPGYKAKCNDCSKTMSLLTNIVRLRKHLRRHSTRILSRDEPSTSSVADDNMDPSAHRQSQDTSGLLVQSFI
;
A
#
# COMPACT_ATOMS: atom_id res chain seq x y z
N MET A 1 -2.47 -38.39 7.96
CA MET A 1 -3.15 -37.83 6.78
C MET A 1 -2.80 -36.35 6.67
N VAL A 2 -1.98 -35.93 5.70
CA VAL A 2 -1.50 -34.53 5.60
C VAL A 2 -2.68 -33.61 5.25
N PRO A 3 -2.93 -32.51 6.00
CA PRO A 3 -3.97 -31.55 5.64
C PRO A 3 -3.67 -30.96 4.26
N ARG A 4 -4.45 -31.35 3.25
CA ARG A 4 -4.29 -30.80 1.90
C ARG A 4 -4.68 -29.32 1.96
N LYS A 5 -3.71 -28.43 1.74
CA LYS A 5 -3.92 -26.97 1.58
C LYS A 5 -5.22 -26.73 0.79
N LYS A 6 -6.14 -25.93 1.35
CA LYS A 6 -7.40 -25.54 0.71
C LYS A 6 -7.12 -25.21 -0.76
N ARG A 7 -7.66 -26.03 -1.66
CA ARG A 7 -7.53 -25.83 -3.11
C ARG A 7 -8.04 -24.42 -3.41
N SER A 8 -7.30 -23.61 -4.17
CA SER A 8 -7.70 -22.24 -4.50
C SER A 8 -9.14 -22.22 -5.05
N LYS A 9 -9.98 -21.26 -4.61
CA LYS A 9 -11.38 -21.07 -5.07
C LYS A 9 -11.51 -21.06 -6.61
N LEU A 10 -10.43 -20.69 -7.32
CA LEU A 10 -10.33 -20.79 -8.78
C LEU A 10 -10.68 -22.17 -9.32
N TRP A 11 -10.30 -23.25 -8.63
CA TRP A 11 -10.57 -24.61 -9.09
C TRP A 11 -12.06 -24.98 -9.09
N ASN A 12 -12.93 -24.19 -8.48
CA ASN A 12 -14.39 -24.38 -8.59
C ASN A 12 -14.89 -24.12 -10.02
N TYR A 13 -14.14 -23.33 -10.81
CA TYR A 13 -14.51 -22.95 -12.18
C TYR A 13 -13.76 -23.75 -13.26
N PHE A 14 -12.88 -24.67 -12.85
CA PHE A 14 -12.03 -25.38 -13.80
C PHE A 14 -11.83 -26.83 -13.42
N GLU A 15 -11.93 -27.67 -14.43
CA GLU A 15 -11.57 -29.07 -14.39
C GLU A 15 -10.18 -29.26 -15.00
N LYS A 16 -9.34 -30.08 -14.36
CA LYS A 16 -8.01 -30.43 -14.88
C LYS A 16 -8.14 -31.68 -15.76
N LEU A 17 -7.97 -31.53 -17.06
CA LEU A 17 -7.98 -32.66 -18.00
C LEU A 17 -6.59 -33.30 -18.09
N LYS A 18 -5.57 -32.51 -18.43
CA LYS A 18 -4.17 -32.96 -18.59
C LYS A 18 -3.22 -32.00 -17.87
N PRO A 19 -1.93 -32.34 -17.66
CA PRO A 19 -0.97 -31.42 -17.03
C PRO A 19 -0.90 -30.05 -17.70
N LYS A 20 -1.11 -30.00 -19.03
CA LYS A 20 -1.08 -28.77 -19.85
C LYS A 20 -2.46 -28.40 -20.42
N LEU A 21 -3.55 -28.99 -19.92
CA LEU A 21 -4.90 -28.74 -20.43
C LEU A 21 -5.93 -28.63 -19.32
N LEU A 22 -6.65 -27.53 -19.30
CA LEU A 22 -7.74 -27.24 -18.37
C LEU A 22 -9.04 -27.06 -19.14
N LYS A 23 -10.17 -27.34 -18.52
CA LYS A 23 -11.50 -27.06 -19.05
C LYS A 23 -12.22 -26.09 -18.12
N CYS A 24 -12.74 -25.00 -18.64
CA CYS A 24 -13.62 -24.13 -17.88
C CYS A 24 -14.96 -24.83 -17.67
N THR A 25 -15.45 -24.90 -16.44
CA THR A 25 -16.74 -25.54 -16.15
C THR A 25 -17.92 -24.68 -16.60
N THR A 26 -17.74 -23.36 -16.68
CA THR A 26 -18.75 -22.37 -17.10
C THR A 26 -18.95 -22.35 -18.63
N CYS A 27 -17.91 -22.06 -19.43
CA CYS A 27 -18.03 -22.03 -20.90
C CYS A 27 -17.63 -23.33 -21.61
N LYS A 28 -17.24 -24.37 -20.88
CA LYS A 28 -16.72 -25.65 -21.43
C LYS A 28 -15.48 -25.53 -22.31
N LYS A 29 -14.89 -24.33 -22.41
CA LYS A 29 -13.69 -24.07 -23.24
C LYS A 29 -12.47 -24.76 -22.66
N GLU A 30 -11.74 -25.43 -23.54
CA GLU A 30 -10.42 -25.98 -23.23
C GLU A 30 -9.33 -24.92 -23.37
N ILE A 31 -8.43 -24.90 -22.38
CA ILE A 31 -7.38 -23.91 -22.26
C ILE A 31 -6.05 -24.63 -22.14
N LYS A 32 -5.20 -24.45 -23.16
CA LYS A 32 -3.83 -24.95 -23.16
C LYS A 32 -2.95 -24.11 -22.24
N VAL A 33 -2.17 -24.78 -21.41
CA VAL A 33 -1.23 -24.18 -20.47
C VAL A 33 0.18 -24.63 -20.85
N SER A 34 0.93 -23.77 -21.54
CA SER A 34 2.29 -24.09 -21.99
C SER A 34 3.23 -24.33 -20.81
N TYR A 35 3.15 -23.47 -19.79
CA TYR A 35 3.97 -23.55 -18.58
C TYR A 35 3.11 -23.68 -17.32
N PRO A 36 3.29 -24.75 -16.52
CA PRO A 36 2.49 -24.98 -15.31
C PRO A 36 2.53 -23.83 -14.30
N LYS A 37 3.66 -23.09 -14.21
CA LYS A 37 3.81 -21.93 -13.33
C LYS A 37 2.82 -20.80 -13.62
N TYR A 38 2.35 -20.66 -14.86
CA TYR A 38 1.38 -19.62 -15.25
C TYR A 38 -0.08 -20.08 -15.21
N ARG A 39 -0.34 -21.32 -14.78
CA ARG A 39 -1.68 -21.93 -14.79
C ARG A 39 -2.72 -21.05 -14.09
N ILE A 40 -2.42 -20.59 -12.87
CA ILE A 40 -3.33 -19.77 -12.07
C ILE A 40 -3.61 -18.41 -12.76
N THR A 41 -2.59 -17.80 -13.37
CA THR A 41 -2.73 -16.53 -14.11
C THR A 41 -3.62 -16.69 -15.34
N ILE A 42 -3.48 -17.81 -16.06
CA ILE A 42 -4.30 -18.13 -17.23
C ILE A 42 -5.76 -18.35 -16.82
N MET A 43 -6.01 -19.14 -15.78
CA MET A 43 -7.36 -19.37 -15.23
C MET A 43 -8.02 -18.04 -14.83
N ARG A 44 -7.29 -17.17 -14.12
CA ARG A 44 -7.77 -15.84 -13.72
C ARG A 44 -8.12 -14.96 -14.92
N LYS A 45 -7.21 -14.83 -15.89
CA LYS A 45 -7.47 -14.06 -17.11
C LYS A 45 -8.70 -14.57 -17.85
N HIS A 46 -8.85 -15.89 -17.94
CA HIS A 46 -10.01 -16.49 -18.59
C HIS A 46 -11.32 -16.10 -17.90
N LEU A 47 -11.42 -16.27 -16.58
CA LEU A 47 -12.63 -15.90 -15.84
C LEU A 47 -12.96 -14.40 -15.96
N ILE A 48 -11.94 -13.53 -15.90
CA ILE A 48 -12.18 -12.10 -15.98
C ILE A 48 -12.63 -11.68 -17.38
N TYR A 49 -11.88 -12.06 -18.42
CA TYR A 49 -12.18 -11.61 -19.79
C TYR A 49 -13.38 -12.30 -20.43
N ARG A 50 -13.73 -13.52 -19.99
CA ARG A 50 -14.85 -14.27 -20.58
C ARG A 50 -16.11 -14.27 -19.72
N HIS A 51 -15.96 -14.14 -18.40
CA HIS A 51 -17.07 -14.27 -17.47
C HIS A 51 -17.24 -13.09 -16.52
N GLY A 52 -16.31 -12.13 -16.48
CA GLY A 52 -16.32 -11.06 -15.47
C GLY A 52 -16.18 -11.57 -14.04
N ILE A 53 -15.81 -12.84 -13.84
CA ILE A 53 -15.75 -13.46 -12.52
C ILE A 53 -14.37 -13.20 -11.91
N PHE A 54 -14.38 -12.49 -10.79
CA PHE A 54 -13.22 -12.32 -9.94
C PHE A 54 -13.22 -13.43 -8.90
N ALA A 55 -12.42 -14.48 -9.12
CA ALA A 55 -12.23 -15.54 -8.14
C ALA A 55 -11.37 -15.00 -6.98
N ASP A 56 -12.06 -14.34 -6.06
CA ASP A 56 -11.56 -13.53 -4.96
C ASP A 56 -11.01 -14.37 -3.81
N ASN A 57 -9.69 -14.60 -3.84
CA ASN A 57 -8.98 -15.12 -2.67
C ASN A 57 -7.50 -14.72 -2.63
N ASP A 58 -7.12 -13.66 -3.33
CA ASP A 58 -5.79 -13.06 -3.19
C ASP A 58 -5.92 -11.60 -3.56
N THR A 59 -5.95 -10.72 -2.56
CA THR A 59 -5.23 -9.43 -2.63
C THR A 59 -5.41 -8.65 -3.94
N ARG A 60 -6.60 -8.63 -4.54
CA ARG A 60 -6.91 -7.99 -5.83
C ARG A 60 -7.99 -6.93 -5.74
N THR A 61 -8.48 -6.61 -4.54
CA THR A 61 -9.11 -5.32 -4.29
C THR A 61 -8.00 -4.37 -3.87
N ILE A 62 -7.96 -3.17 -4.44
CA ILE A 62 -7.19 -2.10 -3.83
C ILE A 62 -7.87 -1.86 -2.48
N PRO A 63 -7.15 -1.98 -1.35
CA PRO A 63 -7.79 -1.79 -0.05
C PRO A 63 -8.35 -0.37 0.04
N ASP A 64 -9.45 -0.21 0.78
CA ASP A 64 -10.26 1.03 0.76
C ASP A 64 -9.46 2.26 1.19
N ASP A 65 -8.45 2.09 2.04
CA ASP A 65 -7.49 3.13 2.45
C ASP A 65 -6.76 3.80 1.27
N LEU A 66 -6.61 3.08 0.16
CA LEU A 66 -5.91 3.56 -1.02
C LEU A 66 -6.82 4.19 -2.08
N LYS A 67 -8.14 4.13 -1.91
CA LYS A 67 -9.14 4.57 -2.90
C LYS A 67 -9.03 6.05 -3.25
N GLN A 68 -8.62 6.87 -2.29
CA GLN A 68 -8.42 8.31 -2.47
C GLN A 68 -7.20 8.68 -3.34
N TYR A 69 -6.23 7.78 -3.51
CA TYR A 69 -4.98 8.08 -4.23
C TYR A 69 -5.02 7.72 -5.72
N TYR A 70 -6.16 7.24 -6.23
CA TYR A 70 -6.31 6.93 -7.64
C TYR A 70 -7.71 7.24 -8.17
N SER A 71 -7.79 7.48 -9.47
CA SER A 71 -9.03 7.61 -10.23
C SER A 71 -9.22 6.38 -11.11
N GLU A 72 -10.42 5.80 -11.09
CA GLU A 72 -10.78 4.69 -11.98
C GLU A 72 -11.06 5.19 -13.39
N LEU A 73 -10.48 4.49 -14.37
CA LEU A 73 -10.61 4.77 -15.79
C LEU A 73 -11.28 3.58 -16.48
N PRO A 74 -11.99 3.82 -17.60
CA PRO A 74 -12.59 2.76 -18.40
C PRO A 74 -11.55 1.74 -18.86
N GLY A 75 -12.00 0.49 -19.05
CA GLY A 75 -11.12 -0.62 -19.42
C GLY A 75 -10.26 -1.14 -18.26
N TYR A 76 -10.76 -1.03 -17.02
CA TYR A 76 -10.09 -1.52 -15.81
C TYR A 76 -8.67 -0.94 -15.65
N LYS A 77 -8.59 0.38 -15.80
CA LYS A 77 -7.36 1.15 -15.61
C LYS A 77 -7.54 2.03 -14.37
N ALA A 78 -6.45 2.34 -13.71
CA ALA A 78 -6.40 3.26 -12.60
C ALA A 78 -5.29 4.28 -12.85
N LYS A 79 -5.62 5.56 -12.71
CA LYS A 79 -4.67 6.67 -12.77
C LYS A 79 -4.30 7.08 -11.35
N CYS A 80 -3.03 7.09 -11.01
CA CYS A 80 -2.57 7.65 -9.74
C CYS A 80 -2.82 9.17 -9.72
N ASN A 81 -3.40 9.69 -8.64
CA ASN A 81 -3.71 11.11 -8.53
C ASN A 81 -2.45 11.97 -8.34
N ASP A 82 -1.39 11.43 -7.74
CA ASP A 82 -0.18 12.20 -7.40
C ASP A 82 0.83 12.33 -8.54
N CYS A 83 0.92 11.31 -9.41
CA CYS A 83 1.90 11.30 -10.50
C CYS A 83 1.26 11.09 -11.87
N SER A 84 -0.07 11.04 -11.95
CA SER A 84 -0.84 10.79 -13.18
C SER A 84 -0.52 9.48 -13.91
N LYS A 85 0.26 8.58 -13.30
CA LYS A 85 0.64 7.30 -13.90
C LYS A 85 -0.58 6.37 -14.00
N THR A 86 -0.84 5.86 -15.20
CA THR A 86 -1.94 4.93 -15.44
C THR A 86 -1.44 3.48 -15.41
N MET A 87 -2.14 2.62 -14.68
CA MET A 87 -1.85 1.19 -14.59
C MET A 87 -3.13 0.36 -14.77
N SER A 88 -2.98 -0.86 -15.28
CA SER A 88 -4.09 -1.80 -15.38
C SER A 88 -4.39 -2.46 -14.04
N LEU A 89 -5.63 -2.33 -13.56
CA LEU A 89 -6.17 -3.07 -12.41
C LEU A 89 -6.18 -4.58 -12.69
N LEU A 90 -6.36 -4.99 -13.94
CA LEU A 90 -6.40 -6.40 -14.33
C LEU A 90 -5.03 -7.08 -14.27
N THR A 91 -4.01 -6.44 -14.85
CA THR A 91 -2.70 -7.08 -15.07
C THR A 91 -1.69 -6.74 -13.98
N ASN A 92 -1.80 -5.56 -13.37
CA ASN A 92 -0.72 -4.98 -12.56
C ASN A 92 -1.15 -4.54 -11.15
N ILE A 93 -2.25 -5.07 -10.61
CA ILE A 93 -2.79 -4.61 -9.32
C ILE A 93 -1.81 -4.66 -8.14
N VAL A 94 -0.92 -5.66 -8.08
CA VAL A 94 0.11 -5.74 -7.03
C VAL A 94 1.11 -4.59 -7.17
N ARG A 95 1.51 -4.27 -8.41
CA ARG A 95 2.39 -3.14 -8.70
C ARG A 95 1.70 -1.81 -8.43
N LEU A 96 0.43 -1.69 -8.78
CA LEU A 96 -0.41 -0.53 -8.50
C LEU A 96 -0.54 -0.30 -7.00
N ARG A 97 -0.83 -1.34 -6.19
CA ARG A 97 -0.86 -1.21 -4.73
C ARG A 97 0.47 -0.71 -4.16
N LYS A 98 1.60 -1.32 -4.57
CA LYS A 98 2.93 -0.89 -4.12
C LYS A 98 3.21 0.56 -4.54
N HIS A 99 2.78 0.93 -5.73
CA HIS A 99 2.90 2.28 -6.25
C HIS A 99 2.08 3.28 -5.41
N LEU A 100 0.80 3.03 -5.18
CA LEU A 100 -0.06 3.90 -4.38
C LEU A 100 0.43 4.01 -2.94
N ARG A 101 0.88 2.91 -2.32
CA ARG A 101 1.46 2.96 -0.96
C ARG A 101 2.67 3.88 -0.85
N ARG A 102 3.53 3.94 -1.88
CA ARG A 102 4.69 4.84 -1.89
C ARG A 102 4.26 6.32 -1.88
N HIS A 103 3.15 6.62 -2.54
CA HIS A 103 2.64 7.98 -2.60
C HIS A 103 1.82 8.33 -1.35
N SER A 104 1.03 7.39 -0.81
CA SER A 104 0.29 7.60 0.44
C SER A 104 1.22 7.91 1.61
N THR A 105 2.34 7.17 1.76
CA THR A 105 3.34 7.46 2.79
C THR A 105 4.04 8.80 2.60
N ARG A 106 4.20 9.25 1.35
CA ARG A 106 4.83 10.54 1.02
C ARG A 106 3.92 11.72 1.34
N ILE A 107 2.61 11.56 1.18
CA ILE A 107 1.62 12.59 1.51
C ILE A 107 1.50 12.74 3.02
N LEU A 108 1.34 11.62 3.74
CA LEU A 108 1.29 11.62 5.22
C LEU A 108 2.54 12.22 5.86
N SER A 109 3.74 12.04 5.28
CA SER A 109 4.97 12.66 5.82
C SER A 109 5.10 14.16 5.55
N ARG A 110 4.29 14.72 4.64
CA ARG A 110 4.35 16.15 4.28
C ARG A 110 3.39 16.99 5.12
N ASP A 111 2.33 16.36 5.62
CA ASP A 111 1.31 17.00 6.45
C ASP A 111 1.62 16.91 7.95
N GLU A 112 2.74 16.28 8.35
CA GLU A 112 3.29 16.47 9.70
C GLU A 112 3.71 17.94 9.83
N PRO A 113 3.02 18.74 10.67
CA PRO A 113 3.36 20.12 10.86
C PRO A 113 4.74 20.13 11.51
N SER A 114 5.74 20.53 10.73
CA SER A 114 6.94 21.10 11.33
C SER A 114 6.44 22.25 12.19
N THR A 115 6.38 22.03 13.50
CA THR A 115 6.33 23.11 14.48
C THR A 115 7.62 23.89 14.32
N SER A 116 7.69 24.72 13.28
CA SER A 116 8.60 25.84 13.22
C SER A 116 8.03 26.86 14.18
N SER A 117 8.39 26.72 15.46
CA SER A 117 8.31 27.83 16.38
C SER A 117 9.12 28.97 15.78
N VAL A 118 8.41 29.97 15.29
CA VAL A 118 8.95 31.25 14.83
C VAL A 118 9.79 31.78 15.99
N ALA A 119 11.08 31.95 15.76
CA ALA A 119 11.95 32.64 16.69
C ALA A 119 11.57 34.12 16.63
N ASP A 120 10.88 34.61 17.66
CA ASP A 120 10.78 36.04 17.93
C ASP A 120 12.01 36.45 18.75
N ASP A 121 13.13 36.66 18.07
CA ASP A 121 14.28 37.38 18.61
C ASP A 121 14.04 38.89 18.40
N ASN A 122 13.60 39.59 19.44
CA ASN A 122 13.74 41.05 19.55
C ASN A 122 14.64 41.38 20.75
N MET A 123 15.79 41.95 20.42
CA MET A 123 16.85 42.40 21.33
C MET A 123 16.49 43.71 22.05
N ASP A 124 16.89 43.84 23.33
CA ASP A 124 17.57 45.06 23.81
C ASP A 124 18.37 44.80 25.12
N PRO A 125 19.70 45.04 25.16
CA PRO A 125 20.49 45.06 26.39
C PRO A 125 20.83 46.50 26.79
N SER A 126 20.16 47.05 27.80
CA SER A 126 20.55 48.32 28.42
C SER A 126 20.60 48.24 29.94
N ALA A 127 21.69 48.75 30.49
CA ALA A 127 22.17 48.57 31.85
C ALA A 127 21.59 49.58 32.85
N HIS A 128 21.38 49.16 34.10
CA HIS A 128 21.67 50.00 35.27
C HIS A 128 21.97 49.16 36.53
N ARG A 129 23.06 49.51 37.21
CA ARG A 129 23.56 48.98 38.49
C ARG A 129 22.81 49.59 39.69
N GLN A 130 22.72 48.86 40.81
CA GLN A 130 22.84 49.31 42.24
C GLN A 130 22.45 48.10 43.13
N SER A 131 23.38 47.38 43.78
CA SER A 131 23.84 47.52 45.19
C SER A 131 22.67 47.66 46.19
N GLN A 132 22.53 46.86 47.26
CA GLN A 132 23.48 46.62 48.36
C GLN A 132 23.00 45.45 49.25
N ASP A 133 23.96 44.80 49.93
CA ASP A 133 23.99 44.42 51.37
C ASP A 133 22.82 43.62 51.97
N THR A 134 22.94 42.60 52.82
CA THR A 134 23.93 42.08 53.79
C THR A 134 23.26 40.82 54.37
N SER A 135 23.89 39.70 54.72
CA SER A 135 24.46 39.40 56.06
C SER A 135 24.46 37.88 56.28
N GLY A 136 25.55 37.34 56.85
CA GLY A 136 25.57 36.08 57.61
C GLY A 136 26.18 34.86 56.89
N LEU A 137 27.49 34.57 57.00
CA LEU A 137 28.15 33.76 58.07
C LEU A 137 27.52 32.36 58.22
N LEU A 138 28.20 31.20 58.18
CA LEU A 138 29.55 30.71 58.56
C LEU A 138 29.76 29.37 57.79
N VAL A 139 30.89 29.09 57.13
CA VAL A 139 32.16 28.49 57.63
C VAL A 139 32.12 26.98 57.92
N GLN A 140 33.06 26.27 57.25
CA GLN A 140 33.73 24.99 57.59
C GLN A 140 32.91 23.68 57.48
N SER A 141 33.46 22.51 57.13
CA SER A 141 34.83 21.99 56.93
C SER A 141 34.67 20.62 56.25
N PHE A 142 35.40 20.33 55.16
CA PHE A 142 36.53 19.38 55.07
C PHE A 142 36.23 17.86 55.15
N ILE A 143 36.71 17.22 54.06
CA ILE A 143 37.10 15.81 53.82
C ILE A 143 35.98 14.85 53.42
#